data_AF-A0A953ZWG5-F1
#
_entry.id   AF-A0A953ZWG5-F1
#
_cell.length_a   1.000
_cell.length_b   1.000
_cell.length_c   1.000
_cell.angle_alpha   90.00
_cell.angle_beta   90.00
_cell.angle_gamma   90.00
#
_symmetry.space_group_name_H-M   'P 1'
#
loop_
_entity.id
_entity.type
_entity.pdbx_description
1 polymer ?
#
loop_
_entity_poly.entity_id
_entity_poly.type
_entity_poly.pdbx_seq_one_letter_code
_entity_poly.pdbx_strand_id
1 'polypeptide(L)'
;MTRAPRPLQFAAVREDPRIEERLLRMADARHVLLVGSGGCTALYLRARFPGLPLTVVEPNPAQVDHLAHKLEALARFDPARFNVGNADSTGLQECGNFETLFRLFRGALDLFVIPADQRESRCGRADSDWSDVIAHPYWPVAFAVAFGDEILRAMFGPGAVQHASPGSYPRYFRARIEAGLAAGDCASNPWLHHVLLGKYLPHSSAWPPFLRSPPADLGPFPVIAAPLLEVASFAPFDFVHLSNVMDWMDDDGCRALARRLGAELPPGARVLWRQLNDPRDLMGLFADEFEFSAALDAELTADERSLFYNQVHAGTKRFPPTAQ
;
A
#
# COMPACT_ATOMS: atom_id res chain seq x y z
N MET A 1 -1.52 -16.85 -29.82
CA MET A 1 -2.65 -16.39 -29.00
C MET A 1 -2.18 -15.17 -28.22
N THR A 2 -2.64 -13.97 -28.58
CA THR A 2 -2.37 -12.75 -27.80
C THR A 2 -3.09 -12.89 -26.46
N ARG A 3 -2.32 -12.97 -25.36
CA ARG A 3 -2.85 -13.01 -24.01
C ARG A 3 -3.69 -11.73 -23.81
N ALA A 4 -4.95 -11.86 -23.39
CA ALA A 4 -5.78 -10.70 -23.08
C ALA A 4 -5.02 -9.76 -22.13
N PRO A 5 -5.13 -8.42 -22.29
CA PRO A 5 -4.44 -7.48 -21.42
C PRO A 5 -4.87 -7.74 -19.97
N ARG A 6 -3.89 -7.77 -19.06
CA ARG A 6 -4.16 -7.93 -17.63
C ARG A 6 -4.95 -6.71 -17.14
N PRO A 7 -6.05 -6.89 -16.40
CA PRO A 7 -6.80 -5.76 -15.87
C PRO A 7 -5.97 -4.98 -14.83
N LEU A 8 -6.37 -3.73 -14.60
CA LEU A 8 -5.85 -2.90 -13.51
C LEU A 8 -6.19 -3.57 -12.18
N GLN A 9 -5.19 -4.07 -11.45
CA GLN A 9 -5.45 -4.77 -10.19
C GLN A 9 -5.68 -3.81 -9.03
N PHE A 10 -4.82 -2.79 -8.86
CA PHE A 10 -4.91 -1.83 -7.77
C PHE A 10 -4.97 -0.41 -8.34
N ALA A 11 -6.04 0.32 -8.06
CA ALA A 11 -6.11 1.75 -8.38
C ALA A 11 -5.46 2.60 -7.29
N ALA A 12 -5.50 2.18 -6.03
CA ALA A 12 -4.88 2.87 -4.91
C ALA A 12 -3.80 2.01 -4.23
N VAL A 13 -2.76 2.65 -3.70
CA VAL A 13 -1.79 1.99 -2.81
C VAL A 13 -2.30 2.06 -1.37
N ARG A 14 -2.16 0.97 -0.63
CA ARG A 14 -2.57 0.85 0.78
C ARG A 14 -1.40 1.01 1.73
N GLU A 15 -0.56 2.02 1.52
CA GLU A 15 0.66 2.29 2.29
C GLU A 15 0.68 3.77 2.66
N ASP A 16 1.09 4.10 3.89
CA ASP A 16 1.35 5.50 4.26
C ASP A 16 2.76 5.91 3.82
N PRO A 17 2.88 6.75 2.77
CA PRO A 17 4.17 7.04 2.13
C PRO A 17 5.10 7.93 2.99
N ARG A 18 4.62 8.39 4.16
CA ARG A 18 5.42 9.14 5.13
C ARG A 18 6.46 8.24 5.83
N ILE A 19 6.21 6.94 5.88
CA ILE A 19 7.17 5.93 6.37
C ILE A 19 8.39 5.89 5.45
N GLU A 20 8.17 5.82 4.14
CA GLU A 20 9.21 5.87 3.11
C GLU A 20 9.98 7.19 3.21
N GLU A 21 9.28 8.33 3.28
CA GLU A 21 9.94 9.64 3.45
C GLU A 21 10.86 9.65 4.67
N ARG A 22 10.37 9.16 5.83
CA ARG A 22 11.17 9.09 7.07
C ARG A 22 12.43 8.27 6.85
N LEU A 23 12.31 7.09 6.25
CA LEU A 23 13.44 6.19 6.05
C LEU A 23 14.44 6.67 5.00
N LEU A 24 13.97 7.31 3.92
CA LEU A 24 14.82 7.94 2.91
C LEU A 24 15.67 9.06 3.53
N ARG A 25 15.09 9.87 4.43
CA ARG A 25 15.84 10.89 5.18
C ARG A 25 16.87 10.29 6.12
N MET A 26 16.49 9.23 6.84
CA MET A 26 17.40 8.55 7.77
C MET A 26 18.59 7.90 7.07
N ALA A 27 18.40 7.43 5.83
CA ALA A 27 19.44 6.76 5.04
C ALA A 27 20.26 7.69 4.14
N ASP A 28 19.90 8.98 4.05
CA ASP A 28 20.39 9.90 3.02
C ASP A 28 20.34 9.26 1.62
N ALA A 29 19.21 8.61 1.30
CA ALA A 29 19.06 7.79 0.11
C ALA A 29 19.22 8.62 -1.17
N ARG A 30 19.93 8.08 -2.16
CA ARG A 30 20.27 8.76 -3.41
C ARG A 30 19.72 8.06 -4.63
N HIS A 31 19.34 6.79 -4.54
CA HIS A 31 18.72 6.08 -5.65
C HIS A 31 17.74 5.00 -5.16
N VAL A 32 16.47 5.21 -5.50
CA VAL A 32 15.34 4.43 -5.01
C VAL A 32 14.81 3.49 -6.10
N LEU A 33 14.58 2.23 -5.73
CA LEU A 33 13.71 1.31 -6.45
C LEU A 33 12.43 1.08 -5.65
N LEU A 34 11.26 1.18 -6.28
CA LEU A 34 10.00 0.85 -5.62
C LEU A 34 9.11 -0.08 -6.45
N VAL A 35 8.34 -0.94 -5.78
CA VAL A 35 7.20 -1.63 -6.39
C VAL A 35 6.10 -0.63 -6.74
N GLY A 36 5.59 -0.67 -7.97
CA GLY A 36 4.68 0.34 -8.53
C GLY A 36 3.26 0.32 -7.98
N SER A 37 2.60 -0.84 -7.99
CA SER A 37 1.21 -0.99 -7.50
C SER A 37 0.28 0.10 -8.08
N GLY A 38 -0.55 0.74 -7.25
CA GLY A 38 -1.40 1.87 -7.68
C GLY A 38 -0.66 3.21 -7.88
N GLY A 39 0.66 3.27 -7.71
CA GLY A 39 1.50 4.44 -7.99
C GLY A 39 1.51 5.57 -6.93
N CYS A 40 0.65 5.53 -5.90
CA CYS A 40 0.51 6.63 -4.93
C CYS A 40 1.81 6.93 -4.18
N THR A 41 2.57 5.90 -3.77
CA THR A 41 3.86 6.06 -3.09
C THR A 41 4.89 6.71 -4.00
N ALA A 42 4.97 6.30 -5.28
CA ALA A 42 5.86 6.92 -6.28
C ALA A 42 5.58 8.42 -6.44
N LEU A 43 4.29 8.76 -6.59
CA LEU A 43 3.83 10.14 -6.77
C LEU A 43 4.16 11.00 -5.55
N TYR A 44 3.93 10.47 -4.34
CA TYR A 44 4.27 11.17 -3.10
C TYR A 44 5.77 11.44 -3.00
N LEU A 45 6.59 10.41 -3.22
CA LEU A 45 8.04 10.53 -3.08
C LEU A 45 8.65 11.46 -4.11
N ARG A 46 8.19 11.41 -5.38
CA ARG A 46 8.65 12.36 -6.41
C ARG A 46 8.24 13.80 -6.08
N ALA A 47 7.04 14.01 -5.54
CA ALA A 47 6.61 15.34 -5.10
C ALA A 47 7.48 15.86 -3.95
N ARG A 48 7.85 14.97 -3.01
CA ARG A 48 8.63 15.34 -1.82
C ARG A 48 10.12 15.50 -2.08
N PHE A 49 10.66 14.75 -3.03
CA PHE A 49 12.07 14.69 -3.41
C PHE A 49 12.23 14.80 -4.94
N PRO A 50 11.99 15.98 -5.55
CA PRO A 50 11.99 16.12 -7.02
C PRO A 50 13.31 15.73 -7.69
N GLY A 51 14.44 15.89 -6.99
CA GLY A 51 15.78 15.56 -7.49
C GLY A 51 16.26 14.15 -7.17
N LEU A 52 15.46 13.32 -6.50
CA LEU A 52 15.85 11.95 -6.13
C LEU A 52 15.57 10.98 -7.29
N PRO A 53 16.60 10.34 -7.86
CA PRO A 53 16.42 9.21 -8.78
C PRO A 53 15.53 8.14 -8.17
N LEU A 54 14.39 7.90 -8.82
CA LEU A 54 13.36 6.98 -8.34
C LEU A 54 12.85 6.17 -9.53
N THR A 55 13.08 4.86 -9.47
CA THR A 55 12.71 3.87 -10.48
C THR A 55 11.57 3.00 -9.96
N VAL A 56 10.54 2.80 -10.77
CA VAL A 56 9.41 1.92 -10.45
C VAL A 56 9.64 0.56 -11.10
N VAL A 57 9.41 -0.53 -10.38
CA VAL A 57 9.29 -1.88 -10.93
C VAL A 57 7.83 -2.33 -10.86
N GLU A 58 7.26 -2.68 -12.01
CA GLU A 58 5.85 -3.04 -12.12
C GLU A 58 5.64 -4.04 -13.25
N PRO A 59 5.34 -5.31 -12.96
CA PRO A 59 5.11 -6.31 -14.00
C PRO A 59 3.79 -6.11 -14.74
N ASN A 60 2.76 -5.48 -14.16
CA ASN A 60 1.45 -5.34 -14.79
C ASN A 60 1.38 -4.07 -15.67
N PRO A 61 1.30 -4.19 -17.01
CA PRO A 61 1.25 -3.02 -17.89
C PRO A 61 0.07 -2.08 -17.60
N ALA A 62 -1.09 -2.60 -17.16
CA ALA A 62 -2.22 -1.75 -16.80
C ALA A 62 -1.94 -0.83 -15.60
N GLN A 63 -1.04 -1.22 -14.68
CA GLN A 63 -0.61 -0.36 -13.58
C GLN A 63 0.41 0.69 -14.03
N VAL A 64 1.27 0.34 -14.98
CA VAL A 64 2.17 1.30 -15.64
C VAL A 64 1.37 2.39 -16.36
N ASP A 65 0.37 1.99 -17.15
CA ASP A 65 -0.54 2.91 -17.84
C ASP A 65 -1.34 3.76 -16.84
N HIS A 66 -1.79 3.16 -15.73
CA HIS A 66 -2.50 3.88 -14.66
C HIS A 66 -1.65 4.96 -13.99
N LEU A 67 -0.36 4.68 -13.75
CA LEU A 67 0.57 5.69 -13.23
C LEU A 67 0.71 6.87 -14.21
N ALA A 68 0.77 6.62 -15.52
CA ALA A 68 0.78 7.66 -16.53
C ALA A 68 -0.51 8.50 -16.52
N HIS A 69 -1.69 7.87 -16.45
CA HIS A 69 -2.97 8.58 -16.34
C HIS A 69 -3.06 9.45 -15.08
N LYS A 70 -2.50 9.00 -13.96
CA LYS A 70 -2.43 9.80 -12.72
C LYS A 70 -1.50 11.00 -12.87
N LEU A 71 -0.35 10.84 -13.53
CA LEU A 71 0.55 11.96 -13.83
C LEU A 71 -0.16 13.04 -14.68
N GLU A 72 -0.88 12.64 -15.72
CA GLU A 72 -1.64 13.56 -16.56
C GLU A 72 -2.73 14.32 -15.79
N ALA A 73 -3.47 13.62 -14.91
CA ALA A 73 -4.50 14.24 -14.07
C ALA A 73 -3.91 15.19 -13.02
N LEU A 74 -2.74 14.85 -12.47
CA LEU A 74 -1.99 15.70 -11.54
C LEU A 74 -1.48 16.97 -12.21
N ALA A 75 -0.95 16.87 -13.43
CA ALA A 75 -0.43 18.02 -14.18
C ALA A 75 -1.51 19.09 -14.47
N ARG A 76 -2.77 18.66 -14.60
CA ARG A 76 -3.94 19.56 -14.73
C ARG A 76 -4.54 19.97 -13.40
N PHE A 77 -4.06 19.38 -12.30
CA PHE A 77 -4.62 19.47 -10.95
C PHE A 77 -6.14 19.34 -10.95
N ASP A 78 -6.62 18.15 -11.32
CA ASP A 78 -8.05 17.77 -11.30
C ASP A 78 -8.35 16.79 -10.15
N PRO A 79 -8.59 17.27 -8.92
CA PRO A 79 -8.86 16.41 -7.76
C PRO A 79 -10.08 15.51 -7.93
N ALA A 80 -11.08 15.94 -8.70
CA ALA A 80 -12.31 15.17 -8.87
C ALA A 80 -12.03 13.81 -9.56
N ARG A 81 -11.07 13.76 -10.50
CA ARG A 81 -10.62 12.51 -11.11
C ARG A 81 -9.98 11.53 -10.14
N PHE A 82 -9.50 12.00 -8.99
CA PHE A 82 -8.98 11.17 -7.90
C PHE A 82 -10.02 10.86 -6.83
N ASN A 83 -11.32 10.87 -7.17
CA ASN A 83 -12.39 10.58 -6.23
C ASN A 83 -12.48 11.59 -5.07
N VAL A 84 -12.02 12.84 -5.25
CA VAL A 84 -12.29 13.91 -4.28
C VAL A 84 -13.73 14.39 -4.46
N GLY A 85 -14.53 14.29 -3.39
CA GLY A 85 -15.93 14.71 -3.36
C GLY A 85 -16.90 13.79 -4.10
N ASN A 86 -16.43 12.76 -4.80
CA ASN A 86 -17.26 11.85 -5.59
C ASN A 86 -16.75 10.40 -5.50
N ALA A 87 -17.68 9.43 -5.46
CA ALA A 87 -17.38 7.99 -5.34
C ALA A 87 -17.53 7.25 -6.67
N ASP A 88 -17.19 7.90 -7.80
CA ASP A 88 -17.26 7.29 -9.12
C ASP A 88 -16.32 6.08 -9.21
N SER A 89 -16.86 4.90 -9.51
CA SER A 89 -16.10 3.66 -9.64
C SER A 89 -15.07 3.69 -10.77
N THR A 90 -15.15 4.66 -11.69
CA THR A 90 -14.18 4.86 -12.77
C THR A 90 -13.08 5.88 -12.42
N GLY A 91 -13.17 6.52 -11.24
CA GLY A 91 -12.16 7.44 -10.74
C GLY A 91 -10.81 6.77 -10.48
N LEU A 92 -9.73 7.55 -10.55
CA LEU A 92 -8.34 7.06 -10.55
C LEU A 92 -7.92 6.37 -9.25
N GLN A 93 -8.71 6.46 -8.19
CA GLN A 93 -8.46 5.75 -6.94
C GLN A 93 -9.41 4.56 -6.73
N GLU A 94 -10.50 4.46 -7.50
CA GLU A 94 -11.53 3.41 -7.37
C GLU A 94 -11.60 2.43 -8.56
N CYS A 95 -10.96 2.72 -9.70
CA CYS A 95 -11.13 1.94 -10.95
C CYS A 95 -10.43 0.57 -11.00
N GLY A 96 -9.78 0.14 -9.92
CA GLY A 96 -9.07 -1.13 -9.86
C GLY A 96 -9.99 -2.30 -9.54
N ASN A 97 -9.52 -3.50 -9.89
CA ASN A 97 -10.19 -4.76 -9.53
C ASN A 97 -10.32 -4.87 -8.00
N PHE A 98 -9.23 -4.62 -7.26
CA PHE A 98 -9.19 -4.65 -5.80
C PHE A 98 -10.22 -3.70 -5.18
N GLU A 99 -10.42 -2.51 -5.74
CA GLU A 99 -11.39 -1.57 -5.20
C GLU A 99 -12.85 -2.04 -5.32
N THR A 100 -13.15 -3.01 -6.18
CA THR A 100 -14.45 -3.71 -6.20
C THR A 100 -14.75 -4.39 -4.86
N LEU A 101 -13.72 -4.85 -4.15
CA LEU A 101 -13.83 -5.42 -2.81
C LEU A 101 -14.43 -4.43 -1.81
N PHE A 102 -13.98 -3.17 -1.85
CA PHE A 102 -14.50 -2.12 -0.96
C PHE A 102 -15.87 -1.64 -1.40
N ARG A 103 -16.19 -1.67 -2.70
CA ARG A 103 -17.57 -1.44 -3.16
C ARG A 103 -18.53 -2.48 -2.61
N LEU A 104 -18.15 -3.75 -2.61
CA LEU A 104 -18.92 -4.84 -2.00
C LEU A 104 -19.07 -4.61 -0.48
N PHE A 105 -17.98 -4.26 0.21
CA PHE A 105 -18.00 -3.96 1.64
C PHE A 105 -18.96 -2.80 1.96
N ARG A 106 -18.85 -1.67 1.25
CA ARG A 106 -19.74 -0.51 1.42
C ARG A 106 -21.20 -0.84 1.13
N GLY A 107 -21.47 -1.65 0.11
CA GLY A 107 -22.82 -2.14 -0.19
C GLY A 107 -23.42 -2.95 0.97
N ALA A 108 -22.62 -3.82 1.60
CA ALA A 108 -23.07 -4.54 2.80
C ALA A 108 -23.33 -3.59 3.98
N LEU A 109 -22.48 -2.57 4.17
CA LEU A 109 -22.69 -1.55 5.20
C LEU A 109 -23.97 -0.73 4.94
N ASP A 110 -24.22 -0.32 3.70
CA ASP A 110 -25.40 0.47 3.30
C ASP A 110 -26.71 -0.29 3.54
N LEU A 111 -26.71 -1.59 3.25
CA LEU A 111 -27.89 -2.43 3.39
C LEU A 111 -28.21 -2.77 4.85
N PHE A 112 -27.18 -2.99 5.68
CA PHE A 112 -27.36 -3.70 6.95
C PHE A 112 -26.79 -3.01 8.18
N VAL A 113 -25.91 -2.00 8.05
CA VAL A 113 -25.16 -1.49 9.21
C VAL A 113 -25.34 0.01 9.40
N ILE A 114 -24.92 0.81 8.43
CA ILE A 114 -24.92 2.26 8.52
C ILE A 114 -25.03 2.87 7.11
N PRO A 115 -26.03 3.72 6.83
CA PRO A 115 -26.17 4.39 5.53
C PRO A 115 -24.98 5.30 5.17
N ALA A 116 -24.74 5.47 3.87
CA ALA A 116 -23.62 6.24 3.33
C ALA A 116 -23.52 7.69 3.84
N ASP A 117 -24.63 8.41 3.98
CA ASP A 117 -24.67 9.79 4.47
C ASP A 117 -24.24 9.89 5.94
N GLN A 118 -24.65 8.93 6.77
CA GLN A 118 -24.20 8.82 8.16
C GLN A 118 -22.72 8.45 8.24
N ARG A 119 -22.24 7.53 7.39
CA ARG A 119 -20.79 7.21 7.29
C ARG A 119 -19.97 8.45 6.94
N GLU A 120 -20.41 9.21 5.94
CA GLU A 120 -19.73 10.44 5.50
C GLU A 120 -19.69 11.50 6.61
N SER A 121 -20.83 11.72 7.29
CA SER A 121 -20.93 12.65 8.41
C SER A 121 -19.97 12.30 9.56
N ARG A 122 -19.85 11.01 9.91
CA ARG A 122 -18.89 10.55 10.94
C ARG A 122 -17.45 10.64 10.45
N CYS A 123 -17.18 10.27 9.21
CA CYS A 123 -15.84 10.39 8.62
C CYS A 123 -15.36 11.84 8.53
N GLY A 124 -16.26 12.83 8.52
CA GLY A 124 -15.91 14.26 8.48
C GLY A 124 -15.68 14.90 9.85
N ARG A 125 -15.83 14.17 10.95
CA ARG A 125 -15.64 14.70 12.31
C ARG A 125 -14.48 13.98 12.99
N ALA A 126 -13.62 14.75 13.65
CA ALA A 126 -12.64 14.20 14.57
C ALA A 126 -13.36 13.52 15.74
N ASP A 127 -12.77 12.45 16.26
CA ASP A 127 -13.28 11.74 17.46
C ASP A 127 -14.74 11.27 17.36
N SER A 128 -15.22 10.98 16.15
CA SER A 128 -16.53 10.34 15.96
C SER A 128 -16.59 9.01 16.70
N ASP A 129 -17.64 8.81 17.48
CA ASP A 129 -17.93 7.52 18.06
C ASP A 129 -18.46 6.55 16.98
N TRP A 130 -17.83 5.38 16.89
CA TRP A 130 -18.21 4.28 16.00
C TRP A 130 -18.68 3.04 16.78
N SER A 131 -18.80 3.12 18.11
CA SER A 131 -19.09 1.99 18.98
C SER A 131 -20.42 1.30 18.63
N ASP A 132 -21.47 2.06 18.30
CA ASP A 132 -22.77 1.54 17.87
C ASP A 132 -22.69 0.79 16.53
N VAL A 133 -21.91 1.31 15.58
CA VAL A 133 -21.67 0.69 14.27
C VAL A 133 -20.89 -0.61 14.44
N ILE A 134 -19.82 -0.59 15.24
CA ILE A 134 -18.98 -1.76 15.52
C ILE A 134 -19.74 -2.84 16.29
N ALA A 135 -20.64 -2.44 17.20
CA ALA A 135 -21.51 -3.34 17.95
C ALA A 135 -22.66 -3.92 17.12
N HIS A 136 -22.89 -3.41 15.90
CA HIS A 136 -24.00 -3.87 15.06
C HIS A 136 -23.85 -5.36 14.70
N PRO A 137 -24.90 -6.20 14.80
CA PRO A 137 -24.79 -7.63 14.52
C PRO A 137 -24.28 -7.97 13.12
N TYR A 138 -24.59 -7.12 12.12
CA TYR A 138 -24.11 -7.30 10.75
C TYR A 138 -22.71 -6.73 10.47
N TRP A 139 -22.09 -6.01 11.40
CA TRP A 139 -20.73 -5.51 11.24
C TRP A 139 -19.72 -6.62 10.91
N PRO A 140 -19.57 -7.70 11.71
CA PRO A 140 -18.69 -8.82 11.34
C PRO A 140 -19.12 -9.54 10.04
N VAL A 141 -20.41 -9.56 9.72
CA VAL A 141 -20.95 -10.19 8.51
C VAL A 141 -20.48 -9.44 7.26
N ALA A 142 -20.44 -8.10 7.29
CA ALA A 142 -19.94 -7.30 6.18
C ALA A 142 -18.48 -7.67 5.82
N PHE A 143 -17.65 -7.96 6.82
CA PHE A 143 -16.27 -8.44 6.58
C PHE A 143 -16.23 -9.86 6.03
N ALA A 144 -17.07 -10.76 6.53
CA ALA A 144 -17.15 -12.14 6.04
C ALA A 144 -17.59 -12.19 4.56
N VAL A 145 -18.51 -11.31 4.17
CA VAL A 145 -18.97 -11.16 2.79
C VAL A 145 -17.89 -10.56 1.91
N ALA A 146 -17.24 -9.47 2.32
CA ALA A 146 -16.29 -8.78 1.45
C ALA A 146 -14.92 -9.45 1.41
N PHE A 147 -14.38 -9.93 2.53
CA PHE A 147 -12.98 -10.37 2.64
C PHE A 147 -12.82 -11.88 2.83
N GLY A 148 -13.82 -12.67 2.44
CA GLY A 148 -13.75 -14.13 2.50
C GLY A 148 -12.75 -14.72 1.50
N ASP A 149 -12.12 -15.85 1.85
CA ASP A 149 -11.09 -16.52 1.05
C ASP A 149 -11.55 -16.79 -0.39
N GLU A 150 -12.81 -17.14 -0.62
CA GLU A 150 -13.35 -17.41 -1.96
C GLU A 150 -13.29 -16.18 -2.87
N ILE A 151 -13.66 -15.00 -2.35
CA ILE A 151 -13.56 -13.75 -3.12
C ILE A 151 -12.10 -13.42 -3.38
N LEU A 152 -11.24 -13.53 -2.37
CA LEU A 152 -9.82 -13.23 -2.52
C LEU A 152 -9.14 -14.16 -3.53
N ARG A 153 -9.43 -15.47 -3.49
CA ARG A 153 -8.94 -16.45 -4.48
C ARG A 153 -9.45 -16.14 -5.87
N ALA A 154 -10.73 -15.77 -6.02
CA ALA A 154 -11.29 -15.43 -7.33
C ALA A 154 -10.65 -14.16 -7.92
N MET A 155 -10.37 -13.15 -7.08
CA MET A 155 -9.82 -11.86 -7.53
C MET A 155 -8.31 -11.89 -7.80
N PHE A 156 -7.56 -12.66 -7.02
CA PHE A 156 -6.10 -12.59 -6.99
C PHE A 156 -5.41 -13.93 -7.27
N GLY A 157 -6.17 -15.01 -7.40
CA GLY A 157 -5.64 -16.37 -7.53
C GLY A 157 -5.30 -17.01 -6.17
N PRO A 158 -4.84 -18.28 -6.19
CA PRO A 158 -4.63 -19.06 -4.98
C PRO A 158 -3.52 -18.52 -4.07
N GLY A 159 -2.53 -17.81 -4.65
CA GLY A 159 -1.42 -17.22 -3.90
C GLY A 159 -1.84 -16.12 -2.92
N ALA A 160 -3.04 -15.55 -3.10
CA ALA A 160 -3.56 -14.46 -2.28
C ALA A 160 -3.85 -14.81 -0.82
N VAL A 161 -4.03 -16.09 -0.55
CA VAL A 161 -4.43 -16.60 0.78
C VAL A 161 -3.55 -17.74 1.24
N GLN A 162 -2.46 -18.01 0.52
CA GLN A 162 -1.68 -19.24 0.67
C GLN A 162 -0.93 -19.34 2.01
N HIS A 163 -0.52 -18.20 2.57
CA HIS A 163 0.27 -18.14 3.81
C HIS A 163 -0.56 -17.77 5.04
N ALA A 164 -1.72 -17.17 4.82
CA ALA A 164 -2.64 -16.84 5.90
C ALA A 164 -3.30 -18.10 6.48
N SER A 165 -3.66 -18.06 7.76
CA SER A 165 -4.53 -19.10 8.32
C SER A 165 -5.87 -19.12 7.56
N PRO A 166 -6.40 -20.28 7.13
CA PRO A 166 -7.64 -20.34 6.37
C PRO A 166 -8.80 -19.60 7.06
N GLY A 167 -9.54 -18.79 6.29
CA GLY A 167 -10.69 -18.01 6.78
C GLY A 167 -10.34 -16.85 7.72
N SER A 168 -9.06 -16.48 7.85
CA SER A 168 -8.64 -15.44 8.80
C SER A 168 -8.84 -14.00 8.30
N TYR A 169 -8.92 -13.78 6.99
CA TYR A 169 -9.00 -12.44 6.39
C TYR A 169 -10.16 -11.57 6.88
N PRO A 170 -11.40 -12.08 7.02
CA PRO A 170 -12.50 -11.28 7.55
C PRO A 170 -12.20 -10.69 8.93
N ARG A 171 -11.69 -11.53 9.84
CA ARG A 171 -11.32 -11.09 11.20
C ARG A 171 -10.10 -10.17 11.18
N TYR A 172 -9.13 -10.44 10.31
CA TYR A 172 -7.94 -9.62 10.14
C TYR A 172 -8.30 -8.18 9.71
N PHE A 173 -9.03 -8.02 8.60
CA PHE A 173 -9.40 -6.70 8.11
C PHE A 173 -10.37 -5.98 9.04
N ARG A 174 -11.25 -6.71 9.72
CA ARG A 174 -12.08 -6.17 10.80
C ARG A 174 -11.23 -5.51 11.87
N ALA A 175 -10.26 -6.24 12.42
CA ALA A 175 -9.39 -5.71 13.47
C ALA A 175 -8.59 -4.48 13.00
N ARG A 176 -8.10 -4.48 11.75
CA ARG A 176 -7.36 -3.32 11.21
C ARG A 176 -8.23 -2.08 11.02
N ILE A 177 -9.45 -2.25 10.49
CA ILE A 177 -10.38 -1.13 10.28
C ILE A 177 -10.92 -0.61 11.61
N GLU A 178 -11.24 -1.49 12.57
CA GLU A 178 -11.63 -1.09 13.94
C GLU A 178 -10.51 -0.31 14.63
N ALA A 179 -9.24 -0.74 14.51
CA ALA A 179 -8.10 -0.01 15.05
C ALA A 179 -7.95 1.38 14.42
N GLY A 180 -8.13 1.49 13.10
CA GLY A 180 -8.15 2.78 12.41
C GLY A 180 -9.26 3.71 12.88
N LEU A 181 -10.48 3.19 13.05
CA LEU A 181 -11.61 3.95 13.58
C LEU A 181 -11.35 4.42 15.02
N ALA A 182 -10.70 3.59 15.85
CA ALA A 182 -10.36 3.91 17.23
C ALA A 182 -9.22 4.95 17.36
N ALA A 183 -8.45 5.20 16.30
CA ALA A 183 -7.34 6.17 16.32
C ALA A 183 -7.81 7.65 16.39
N GLY A 184 -9.11 7.93 16.23
CA GLY A 184 -9.68 9.29 16.32
C GLY A 184 -9.37 10.21 15.13
N ASP A 185 -8.57 9.76 14.16
CA ASP A 185 -8.04 10.58 13.06
C ASP A 185 -8.87 10.51 11.77
N CYS A 186 -10.07 9.90 11.82
CA CYS A 186 -10.91 9.60 10.65
C CYS A 186 -11.12 10.81 9.74
N ALA A 187 -11.36 12.02 10.29
CA ALA A 187 -11.49 13.27 9.54
C ALA A 187 -10.35 13.59 8.57
N SER A 188 -9.15 13.07 8.83
CA SER A 188 -7.94 13.35 8.05
C SER A 188 -7.28 12.10 7.47
N ASN A 189 -7.89 10.93 7.66
CA ASN A 189 -7.34 9.65 7.25
C ASN A 189 -7.89 9.23 5.87
N PRO A 190 -7.12 9.39 4.78
CA PRO A 190 -7.60 9.11 3.43
C PRO A 190 -7.91 7.63 3.21
N TRP A 191 -7.25 6.71 3.93
CA TRP A 191 -7.51 5.28 3.75
C TRP A 191 -8.85 4.88 4.36
N LEU A 192 -9.21 5.44 5.52
CA LEU A 192 -10.57 5.27 6.08
C LEU A 192 -11.64 5.82 5.15
N HIS A 193 -11.45 7.04 4.62
CA HIS A 193 -12.38 7.63 3.65
C HIS A 193 -12.56 6.75 2.42
N HIS A 194 -11.45 6.28 1.85
CA HIS A 194 -11.51 5.43 0.67
C HIS A 194 -12.19 4.09 0.94
N VAL A 195 -11.90 3.43 2.07
CA VAL A 195 -12.56 2.16 2.45
C VAL A 195 -14.06 2.38 2.69
N LEU A 196 -14.44 3.38 3.50
CA LEU A 196 -15.80 3.54 4.01
C LEU A 196 -16.73 4.34 3.07
N LEU A 197 -16.18 5.23 2.24
CA LEU A 197 -16.93 6.14 1.37
C LEU A 197 -16.66 5.92 -0.11
N GLY A 198 -15.53 5.31 -0.49
CA GLY A 198 -15.10 5.20 -1.89
C GLY A 198 -14.68 6.55 -2.51
N LYS A 199 -14.44 7.55 -1.66
CA LYS A 199 -14.08 8.91 -2.04
C LYS A 199 -13.30 9.58 -0.91
N TYR A 200 -12.68 10.71 -1.20
CA TYR A 200 -12.10 11.59 -0.19
C TYR A 200 -13.01 12.78 0.05
N LEU A 201 -13.07 13.27 1.30
CA LEU A 201 -13.80 14.48 1.61
C LEU A 201 -13.18 15.71 0.90
N PRO A 202 -13.98 16.75 0.59
CA PRO A 202 -13.53 17.85 -0.28
C PRO A 202 -12.43 18.73 0.33
N HIS A 203 -12.22 18.70 1.64
CA HIS A 203 -11.15 19.46 2.29
C HIS A 203 -9.79 18.77 2.15
N SER A 204 -8.74 19.53 1.83
CA SER A 204 -7.41 19.00 1.48
C SER A 204 -6.73 18.16 2.57
N SER A 205 -7.07 18.35 3.84
CA SER A 205 -6.59 17.53 4.96
C SER A 205 -7.08 16.08 4.90
N ALA A 206 -8.09 15.76 4.10
CA ALA A 206 -8.60 14.41 3.87
C ALA A 206 -7.96 13.71 2.67
N TRP A 207 -7.22 14.45 1.85
CA TRP A 207 -6.74 13.89 0.60
C TRP A 207 -5.53 12.97 0.85
N PRO A 208 -5.29 11.98 -0.02
CA PRO A 208 -4.04 11.27 -0.08
C PRO A 208 -2.85 12.24 -0.08
N PRO A 209 -1.74 11.91 0.61
CA PRO A 209 -0.63 12.84 0.78
C PRO A 209 -0.10 13.43 -0.53
N PHE A 210 -0.05 12.64 -1.61
CA PHE A 210 0.44 13.10 -2.92
C PHE A 210 -0.47 14.13 -3.62
N LEU A 211 -1.73 14.29 -3.19
CA LEU A 211 -2.68 15.26 -3.75
C LEU A 211 -2.71 16.60 -3.00
N ARG A 212 -2.16 16.68 -1.78
CA ARG A 212 -2.33 17.88 -0.93
C ARG A 212 -1.60 19.10 -1.47
N SER A 213 -0.45 18.90 -2.11
CA SER A 213 0.35 19.97 -2.74
C SER A 213 1.32 19.37 -3.78
N PRO A 214 0.81 18.74 -4.86
CA PRO A 214 1.69 18.21 -5.89
C PRO A 214 2.38 19.37 -6.64
N PRO A 215 3.66 19.23 -7.02
CA PRO A 215 4.26 20.14 -7.99
C PRO A 215 3.54 20.03 -9.34
N ALA A 216 3.59 21.10 -10.13
CA ALA A 216 2.91 21.17 -11.42
C ALA A 216 3.40 20.12 -12.44
N ASP A 217 4.67 19.72 -12.33
CA ASP A 217 5.25 18.67 -13.14
C ASP A 217 6.09 17.74 -12.24
N LEU A 218 5.71 16.46 -12.22
CA LEU A 218 6.45 15.41 -11.54
C LEU A 218 7.47 14.74 -12.47
N GLY A 219 7.40 15.00 -13.77
CA GLY A 219 8.16 14.33 -14.81
C GLY A 219 7.77 12.86 -14.96
N PRO A 220 8.39 12.15 -15.93
CA PRO A 220 8.18 10.71 -16.08
C PRO A 220 8.88 9.93 -14.95
N PHE A 221 8.42 8.69 -14.78
CA PHE A 221 9.11 7.68 -13.98
C PHE A 221 9.86 6.72 -14.91
N PRO A 222 11.14 6.44 -14.66
CA PRO A 222 11.77 5.22 -15.16
C PRO A 222 10.98 4.00 -14.64
N VAL A 223 10.54 3.14 -15.55
CA VAL A 223 9.78 1.92 -15.21
C VAL A 223 10.51 0.69 -15.73
N ILE A 224 10.76 -0.26 -14.83
CA ILE A 224 11.19 -1.62 -15.16
C ILE A 224 9.92 -2.48 -15.24
N ALA A 225 9.48 -2.79 -16.46
CA ALA A 225 8.27 -3.56 -16.73
C ALA A 225 8.50 -5.07 -16.54
N ALA A 226 8.89 -5.48 -15.34
CA ALA A 226 9.23 -6.86 -15.01
C ALA A 226 8.84 -7.20 -13.55
N PRO A 227 8.72 -8.49 -13.20
CA PRO A 227 8.67 -8.91 -11.81
C PRO A 227 9.93 -8.47 -11.05
N LEU A 228 9.82 -8.27 -9.73
CA LEU A 228 10.93 -7.81 -8.90
C LEU A 228 12.17 -8.73 -8.99
N LEU A 229 11.95 -10.06 -9.05
CA LEU A 229 13.01 -11.06 -9.21
C LEU A 229 13.69 -11.02 -10.59
N GLU A 230 13.13 -10.32 -11.57
CA GLU A 230 13.69 -10.16 -12.91
C GLU A 230 14.37 -8.80 -13.12
N VAL A 231 14.42 -7.95 -12.08
CA VAL A 231 15.24 -6.73 -12.10
C VAL A 231 16.71 -7.12 -12.35
N ALA A 232 17.33 -6.49 -13.35
CA ALA A 232 18.65 -6.90 -13.85
C ALA A 232 19.76 -6.80 -12.80
N SER A 233 19.73 -5.75 -11.96
CA SER A 233 20.65 -5.60 -10.83
C SER A 233 20.06 -4.65 -9.77
N PHE A 234 20.29 -4.97 -8.50
CA PHE A 234 20.00 -4.06 -7.38
C PHE A 234 21.16 -3.14 -6.99
N ALA A 235 22.37 -3.38 -7.50
CA ALA A 235 23.58 -2.63 -7.14
C ALA A 235 23.49 -1.10 -7.33
N PRO A 236 22.73 -0.55 -8.31
CA PRO A 236 22.60 0.90 -8.46
C PRO A 236 21.79 1.59 -7.35
N PHE A 237 21.03 0.85 -6.54
CA PHE A 237 20.08 1.40 -5.58
C PHE A 237 20.63 1.37 -4.16
N ASP A 238 20.31 2.39 -3.36
CA ASP A 238 20.59 2.43 -1.92
C ASP A 238 19.32 2.40 -1.06
N PHE A 239 18.14 2.36 -1.70
CA PHE A 239 16.87 2.10 -1.05
C PHE A 239 15.96 1.26 -1.94
N VAL A 240 15.46 0.14 -1.43
CA VAL A 240 14.52 -0.74 -2.14
C VAL A 240 13.23 -0.90 -1.33
N HIS A 241 12.13 -0.39 -1.87
CA HIS A 241 10.78 -0.59 -1.37
C HIS A 241 10.13 -1.83 -2.02
N LEU A 242 9.90 -2.87 -1.23
CA LEU A 242 9.34 -4.16 -1.67
C LEU A 242 7.82 -4.20 -1.58
N SER A 243 7.17 -3.14 -1.06
CA SER A 243 5.74 -3.16 -0.74
C SER A 243 5.42 -4.39 0.13
N ASN A 244 4.39 -5.14 -0.21
CA ASN A 244 4.03 -6.40 0.42
C ASN A 244 4.20 -7.59 -0.53
N VAL A 245 5.10 -7.48 -1.52
CA VAL A 245 5.27 -8.49 -2.58
C VAL A 245 5.57 -9.89 -2.03
N MET A 246 6.25 -9.97 -0.87
CA MET A 246 6.62 -11.25 -0.25
C MET A 246 5.42 -12.02 0.32
N ASP A 247 4.30 -11.35 0.65
CA ASP A 247 3.04 -12.02 1.02
C ASP A 247 2.50 -12.88 -0.14
N TRP A 248 2.91 -12.60 -1.38
CA TRP A 248 2.45 -13.27 -2.59
C TRP A 248 3.45 -14.29 -3.14
N MET A 249 4.69 -14.25 -2.65
CA MET A 249 5.76 -15.15 -3.06
C MET A 249 5.72 -16.45 -2.27
N ASP A 250 6.05 -17.56 -2.92
CA ASP A 250 6.39 -18.78 -2.22
C ASP A 250 7.73 -18.64 -1.48
N ASP A 251 8.07 -19.62 -0.65
CA ASP A 251 9.26 -19.55 0.19
C ASP A 251 10.56 -19.52 -0.62
N ASP A 252 10.59 -20.17 -1.78
CA ASP A 252 11.75 -20.15 -2.69
C ASP A 252 11.94 -18.77 -3.32
N GLY A 253 10.84 -18.11 -3.73
CA GLY A 253 10.83 -16.74 -4.21
C GLY A 253 11.32 -15.76 -3.15
N CYS A 254 10.83 -15.86 -1.90
CA CYS A 254 11.29 -15.02 -0.79
C CYS A 254 12.79 -15.23 -0.52
N ARG A 255 13.26 -16.48 -0.46
CA ARG A 255 14.70 -16.80 -0.28
C ARG A 255 15.55 -16.27 -1.43
N ALA A 256 15.08 -16.42 -2.67
CA ALA A 256 15.79 -15.92 -3.84
C ALA A 256 15.91 -14.39 -3.80
N LEU A 257 14.82 -13.69 -3.45
CA LEU A 257 14.82 -12.24 -3.33
C LEU A 257 15.77 -11.76 -2.23
N ALA A 258 15.71 -12.35 -1.04
CA ALA A 258 16.59 -12.01 0.08
C ALA A 258 18.06 -12.23 -0.27
N ARG A 259 18.41 -13.36 -0.91
CA ARG A 259 19.77 -13.63 -1.39
C ARG A 259 20.24 -12.61 -2.42
N ARG A 260 19.40 -12.24 -3.39
CA ARG A 260 19.75 -11.25 -4.41
C ARG A 260 19.98 -9.87 -3.81
N LEU A 261 19.05 -9.39 -2.97
CA LEU A 261 19.20 -8.10 -2.28
C LEU A 261 20.43 -8.09 -1.38
N GLY A 262 20.69 -9.21 -0.67
CA GLY A 262 21.90 -9.39 0.12
C GLY A 262 23.17 -9.35 -0.71
N ALA A 263 23.23 -10.03 -1.85
CA ALA A 263 24.44 -10.08 -2.67
C ALA A 263 24.71 -8.79 -3.45
N GLU A 264 23.65 -8.07 -3.86
CA GLU A 264 23.76 -7.01 -4.84
C GLU A 264 23.68 -5.59 -4.25
N LEU A 265 22.96 -5.38 -3.14
CA LEU A 265 22.84 -4.04 -2.57
C LEU A 265 24.16 -3.56 -1.93
N PRO A 266 24.51 -2.28 -2.08
CA PRO A 266 25.70 -1.73 -1.44
C PRO A 266 25.54 -1.69 0.08
N PRO A 267 26.64 -1.79 0.85
CA PRO A 267 26.65 -1.57 2.29
C PRO A 267 25.95 -0.27 2.71
N GLY A 268 25.14 -0.34 3.76
CA GLY A 268 24.33 0.79 4.24
C GLY A 268 23.02 1.02 3.48
N ALA A 269 22.79 0.35 2.34
CA ALA A 269 21.50 0.41 1.64
C ALA A 269 20.35 -0.10 2.52
N ARG A 270 19.14 0.40 2.28
CA ARG A 270 17.95 -0.04 3.02
C ARG A 270 16.99 -0.84 2.17
N VAL A 271 16.34 -1.80 2.83
CA VAL A 271 15.15 -2.49 2.34
C VAL A 271 13.97 -2.13 3.24
N LEU A 272 12.80 -1.90 2.65
CA LEU A 272 11.54 -1.66 3.34
C LEU A 272 10.49 -2.59 2.77
N TRP A 273 9.76 -3.29 3.63
CA TRP A 273 8.55 -3.99 3.23
C TRP A 273 7.49 -3.92 4.31
N ARG A 274 6.28 -4.27 3.91
CA ARG A 274 5.14 -4.43 4.80
C ARG A 274 4.64 -5.85 4.69
N GLN A 275 4.10 -6.37 5.78
CA GLN A 275 3.56 -7.71 5.86
C GLN A 275 2.11 -7.63 6.33
N LEU A 276 1.27 -8.45 5.70
CA LEU A 276 -0.17 -8.43 5.89
C LEU A 276 -0.59 -9.55 6.86
N ASN A 277 -1.48 -10.42 6.41
CA ASN A 277 -2.03 -11.52 7.20
C ASN A 277 -1.17 -12.79 7.08
N ASP A 278 0.13 -12.61 6.91
CA ASP A 278 1.13 -13.67 6.78
C ASP A 278 1.83 -13.86 8.13
N PRO A 279 1.86 -15.07 8.71
CA PRO A 279 2.50 -15.34 10.00
C PRO A 279 3.99 -15.70 9.88
N ARG A 280 4.55 -15.83 8.67
CA ARG A 280 5.94 -16.26 8.47
C ARG A 280 6.92 -15.21 8.99
N ASP A 281 8.07 -15.68 9.48
CA ASP A 281 9.22 -14.81 9.80
C ASP A 281 10.01 -14.52 8.52
N LEU A 282 9.61 -13.47 7.81
CA LEU A 282 10.32 -13.03 6.61
C LEU A 282 11.62 -12.30 6.94
N MET A 283 11.71 -11.67 8.10
CA MET A 283 12.91 -10.94 8.54
C MET A 283 14.10 -11.90 8.74
N GLY A 284 13.84 -13.11 9.25
CA GLY A 284 14.84 -14.18 9.38
C GLY A 284 15.54 -14.55 8.06
N LEU A 285 14.89 -14.35 6.90
CA LEU A 285 15.49 -14.61 5.58
C LEU A 285 16.58 -13.59 5.21
N PHE A 286 16.59 -12.42 5.85
CA PHE A 286 17.51 -11.31 5.60
C PHE A 286 18.60 -11.17 6.67
N ALA A 287 18.51 -11.89 7.79
CA ALA A 287 19.27 -11.63 9.01
C ALA A 287 20.81 -11.72 8.86
N ASP A 288 21.29 -12.54 7.93
CA ASP A 288 22.73 -12.71 7.66
C ASP A 288 23.34 -11.44 7.06
N GLU A 289 22.58 -10.73 6.22
CA GLU A 289 23.08 -9.62 5.40
C GLU A 289 22.56 -8.26 5.86
N PHE A 290 21.48 -8.23 6.64
CA PHE A 290 20.81 -7.01 7.08
C PHE A 290 20.69 -6.94 8.60
N GLU A 291 20.72 -5.72 9.10
CA GLU A 291 20.43 -5.38 10.49
C GLU A 291 19.04 -4.75 10.59
N PHE A 292 18.27 -5.24 11.55
CA PHE A 292 16.92 -4.77 11.86
C PHE A 292 16.87 -4.22 13.28
N SER A 293 16.04 -3.20 13.49
CA SER A 293 15.78 -2.65 14.81
C SER A 293 14.32 -2.88 15.17
N ALA A 294 14.08 -3.74 16.16
CA ALA A 294 12.72 -4.01 16.64
C ALA A 294 12.01 -2.73 17.13
N ALA A 295 12.75 -1.78 17.69
CA ALA A 295 12.21 -0.48 18.08
C ALA A 295 11.77 0.34 16.86
N LEU A 296 12.59 0.37 15.80
CA LEU A 296 12.24 1.07 14.57
C LEU A 296 11.02 0.42 13.90
N ASP A 297 11.00 -0.91 13.74
CA ASP A 297 9.89 -1.64 13.14
C ASP A 297 8.57 -1.40 13.91
N ALA A 298 8.62 -1.39 15.24
CA ALA A 298 7.47 -1.08 16.08
C ALA A 298 6.97 0.36 15.88
N GLU A 299 7.87 1.34 15.80
CA GLU A 299 7.53 2.73 15.50
C GLU A 299 6.91 2.89 14.11
N LEU A 300 7.52 2.29 13.07
CA LEU A 300 6.99 2.35 11.70
C LEU A 300 5.61 1.68 11.60
N THR A 301 5.42 0.57 12.31
CA THR A 301 4.14 -0.13 12.36
C THR A 301 3.07 0.70 13.07
N ALA A 302 3.43 1.43 14.13
CA ALA A 302 2.52 2.34 14.82
C ALA A 302 2.16 3.57 13.97
N ASP A 303 3.09 4.05 13.15
CA ASP A 303 2.90 5.19 12.23
C ASP A 303 2.07 4.82 10.97
N GLU A 304 1.84 3.53 10.70
CA GLU A 304 1.14 3.05 9.50
C GLU A 304 -0.38 3.17 9.64
N ARG A 305 -0.94 4.19 8.96
CA ARG A 305 -2.37 4.52 8.98
C ARG A 305 -3.18 3.86 7.88
N SER A 306 -2.54 3.12 6.97
CA SER A 306 -3.18 2.62 5.76
C SER A 306 -4.21 1.52 5.97
N LEU A 307 -4.30 0.98 7.19
CA LEU A 307 -5.26 -0.04 7.64
C LEU A 307 -5.01 -1.45 7.10
N PHE A 308 -3.92 -1.70 6.38
CA PHE A 308 -3.70 -3.01 5.74
C PHE A 308 -2.71 -3.86 6.49
N TYR A 309 -1.57 -3.29 6.85
CA TYR A 309 -0.43 -4.05 7.33
C TYR A 309 -0.35 -4.06 8.84
N ASN A 310 0.00 -5.21 9.43
CA ASN A 310 0.22 -5.35 10.87
C ASN A 310 1.70 -5.26 11.24
N GLN A 311 2.58 -5.25 10.24
CA GLN A 311 4.02 -5.27 10.39
C GLN A 311 4.66 -4.45 9.27
N VAL A 312 5.62 -3.61 9.65
CA VAL A 312 6.48 -2.84 8.75
C VAL A 312 7.92 -3.08 9.16
N HIS A 313 8.75 -3.53 8.22
CA HIS A 313 10.12 -3.93 8.48
C HIS A 313 11.09 -3.09 7.67
N ALA A 314 12.10 -2.54 8.34
CA ALA A 314 13.16 -1.77 7.70
C ALA A 314 14.54 -2.33 8.06
N GLY A 315 15.21 -2.91 7.06
CA GLY A 315 16.54 -3.49 7.20
C GLY A 315 17.62 -2.58 6.62
N THR A 316 18.78 -2.51 7.27
CA THR A 316 19.98 -1.85 6.73
C THR A 316 21.03 -2.89 6.38
N LYS A 317 21.54 -2.86 5.15
CA LYS A 317 22.58 -3.76 4.65
C LYS A 317 23.86 -3.57 5.47
N ARG A 318 24.40 -4.67 6.01
CA ARG A 318 25.61 -4.66 6.84
C ARG A 318 26.82 -4.16 6.06
N PHE A 319 27.72 -3.48 6.75
CA PHE A 319 29.06 -3.27 6.24
C PHE A 319 29.86 -4.57 6.34
N PRO A 320 30.65 -4.93 5.31
CA PRO A 320 31.55 -6.05 5.43
C PRO A 320 32.48 -5.81 6.63
N PRO A 321 32.89 -6.87 7.35
CA PRO A 321 33.82 -6.72 8.47
C PRO A 321 35.04 -5.94 8.00
N THR A 322 35.40 -4.86 8.69
CA THR A 322 36.67 -4.18 8.46
C THR A 322 37.78 -5.21 8.61
N ALA A 323 38.54 -5.46 7.54
CA ALA A 323 39.73 -6.30 7.63
C ALA A 323 40.68 -5.63 8.63
N GLN A 324 40.94 -6.32 9.74
CA GLN A 324 41.98 -5.92 10.71
C GLN A 324 43.37 -6.14 10.14
#